data_AF-A0ABD5SL67-F1
#
_entry.id   AF-A0ABD5SL67-F1
#
_cell.length_a   1.000
_cell.length_b   1.000
_cell.length_c   1.000
_cell.angle_alpha   90.00
_cell.angle_beta   90.00
_cell.angle_gamma   90.00
#
_symmetry.space_group_name_H-M   'P 1'
#
loop_
_entity.id
_entity.type
_entity.pdbx_description
1 polymer ?
#
loop_
_entity_poly.entity_id
_entity_poly.type
_entity_poly.pdbx_seq_one_letter_code
_entity_poly.pdbx_strand_id
1 'polypeptide(L)' 'MATDRRSNTVKDKEQLATPIGLYVLGEISLGKAAERAGVTRWEMEVILQEAGVELQLGPQSMDELEDEVDVALDIE' A
#
# COMPACT_ATOMS: atom_id res chain seq x y z
N MET A 1 5.00 33.66 2.15
CA MET A 1 5.01 32.38 1.42
C MET A 1 4.50 31.30 2.37
N ALA A 2 3.22 30.91 2.28
CA ALA A 2 2.60 29.96 3.21
C ALA A 2 1.64 28.99 2.49
N THR A 3 1.90 28.70 1.22
CA THR A 3 0.99 27.92 0.37
C THR A 3 1.55 26.56 -0.05
N ASP A 4 2.85 26.31 0.15
CA ASP A 4 3.51 25.08 -0.30
C ASP A 4 3.09 23.83 0.49
N ARG A 5 2.95 23.95 1.82
CA ARG A 5 2.74 22.78 2.69
C ARG A 5 1.38 22.10 2.50
N ARG A 6 0.32 22.86 2.19
CA ARG A 6 -1.03 22.30 1.98
C ARG A 6 -1.16 21.54 0.67
N SER A 7 -0.45 21.96 -0.37
CA SER A 7 -0.49 21.28 -1.68
C SER A 7 0.21 19.92 -1.61
N ASN A 8 1.26 19.79 -0.81
CA ASN A 8 1.99 18.53 -0.66
C ASN A 8 1.12 17.50 0.05
N THR A 9 0.47 17.85 1.17
CA THR A 9 -0.38 16.92 1.93
C THR A 9 -1.57 16.39 1.14
N VAL A 10 -2.14 17.15 0.20
CA VAL A 10 -3.24 16.67 -0.66
C VAL A 10 -2.72 15.70 -1.70
N LYS A 11 -1.57 16.00 -2.34
CA LYS A 11 -0.88 15.06 -3.23
C LYS A 11 -0.47 13.78 -2.51
N ASP A 12 0.00 13.89 -1.28
CA ASP A 12 0.42 12.75 -0.46
C ASP A 12 -0.80 11.85 -0.13
N LYS A 13 -1.97 12.45 0.13
CA LYS A 13 -3.23 11.70 0.36
C LYS A 13 -3.80 11.08 -0.91
N GLU A 14 -3.77 11.77 -2.05
CA GLU A 14 -4.20 11.20 -3.35
C GLU A 14 -3.30 10.04 -3.78
N GLN A 15 -1.99 10.12 -3.50
CA GLN A 15 -1.04 9.04 -3.73
C GLN A 15 -1.32 7.81 -2.86
N LEU A 16 -1.91 7.97 -1.68
CA LEU A 16 -2.32 6.85 -0.82
C LEU A 16 -3.68 6.25 -1.20
N ALA A 17 -4.62 7.05 -1.72
CA ALA A 17 -5.98 6.59 -2.00
C ALA A 17 -6.02 5.44 -3.02
N THR A 18 -5.24 5.55 -4.10
CA THR A 18 -5.24 4.52 -5.17
C THR A 18 -4.65 3.18 -4.69
N PRO A 19 -3.43 3.13 -4.09
CA PRO A 19 -2.88 1.88 -3.56
C PRO A 19 -3.77 1.24 -2.49
N ILE A 20 -4.34 2.04 -1.57
CA ILE A 20 -5.25 1.53 -0.54
C ILE A 20 -6.50 0.93 -1.17
N GLY A 21 -7.11 1.61 -2.15
CA GLY A 21 -8.30 1.10 -2.83
C GLY A 21 -8.04 -0.23 -3.54
N LEU A 22 -6.90 -0.36 -4.23
CA LEU A 22 -6.52 -1.61 -4.90
C LEU A 22 -6.28 -2.74 -3.89
N TYR A 23 -5.62 -2.47 -2.76
CA TYR A 23 -5.45 -3.45 -1.69
C TYR A 23 -6.78 -3.92 -1.12
N VAL A 24 -7.70 -2.99 -0.80
CA VAL A 24 -9.02 -3.32 -0.24
C VAL A 24 -9.84 -4.19 -1.20
N LEU A 25 -9.68 -3.97 -2.51
CA LEU A 25 -10.33 -4.79 -3.54
C LEU A 25 -9.65 -6.15 -3.77
N GLY A 26 -8.49 -6.40 -3.16
CA GLY A 26 -7.69 -7.61 -3.36
C GLY A 26 -6.95 -7.64 -4.70
N GLU A 27 -6.82 -6.50 -5.37
CA GLU A 27 -6.18 -6.40 -6.69
C GLU A 27 -4.65 -6.39 -6.58
N ILE A 28 -4.11 -6.05 -5.41
CA ILE A 28 -2.68 -6.06 -5.10
C ILE A 28 -2.46 -6.47 -3.64
N SER A 29 -1.33 -7.11 -3.35
CA SER A 29 -0.92 -7.44 -1.98
C SER A 29 -0.59 -6.20 -1.14
N LEU A 30 -0.56 -6.36 0.18
CA LEU A 30 -0.15 -5.31 1.12
C LEU A 30 1.24 -4.75 0.81
N GLY A 31 2.19 -5.63 0.44
CA GLY A 31 3.54 -5.24 0.05
C GLY A 31 3.56 -4.37 -1.20
N LYS A 32 2.78 -4.76 -2.22
CA LYS A 32 2.69 -4.01 -3.48
C LYS A 32 1.98 -2.66 -3.30
N ALA A 33 1.00 -2.58 -2.41
CA ALA A 33 0.38 -1.32 -2.02
C ALA A 33 1.39 -0.38 -1.36
N ALA A 34 2.21 -0.90 -0.44
CA ALA A 34 3.26 -0.13 0.24
C ALA A 34 4.32 0.39 -0.75
N GLU A 35 4.79 -0.46 -1.67
CA GLU A 35 5.73 -0.10 -2.74
C GLU A 35 5.18 1.06 -3.59
N ARG A 36 3.94 0.96 -4.08
CA ARG A 36 3.31 2.01 -4.91
C ARG A 36 3.07 3.31 -4.15
N ALA A 37 2.87 3.23 -2.84
CA ALA A 37 2.74 4.37 -1.96
C ALA A 37 4.08 4.97 -1.53
N GLY A 38 5.21 4.32 -1.83
CA GLY A 38 6.55 4.76 -1.41
C GLY A 38 6.76 4.69 0.09
N VAL A 39 6.06 3.79 0.78
CA VAL A 39 6.16 3.57 2.24
C VAL A 39 6.60 2.15 2.53
N THR A 40 7.07 1.91 3.75
CA THR A 40 7.36 0.54 4.19
C THR A 40 6.06 -0.24 4.39
N ARG A 41 6.16 -1.58 4.31
CA ARG A 41 5.03 -2.48 4.61
C ARG A 41 4.42 -2.21 5.98
N TRP A 42 5.27 -1.97 7.00
CA TRP A 42 4.84 -1.64 8.36
C TRP A 42 4.07 -0.31 8.44
N GLU A 43 4.52 0.72 7.71
CA GLU A 43 3.80 2.00 7.65
C GLU A 43 2.44 1.85 6.96
N MET A 44 2.36 1.03 5.90
CA MET A 44 1.08 0.72 5.26
C MET A 44 0.11 -0.01 6.20
N GLU A 45 0.58 -0.93 7.04
CA GLU A 45 -0.25 -1.58 8.06
C GLU A 45 -0.89 -0.55 9.01
N VAL A 46 -0.09 0.41 9.49
CA VAL A 46 -0.57 1.50 10.36
C VAL A 46 -1.60 2.37 9.63
N ILE A 47 -1.33 2.75 8.38
CA ILE A 47 -2.24 3.57 7.57
C ILE A 47 -3.60 2.88 7.39
N LEU A 48 -3.60 1.60 7.06
CA LEU A 48 -4.83 0.82 6.88
C LEU A 48 -5.60 0.67 8.19
N GLN A 49 -4.90 0.42 9.30
CA GLN A 49 -5.51 0.33 10.62
C GLN A 49 -6.14 1.67 11.05
N GLU A 50 -5.47 2.79 10.82
CA GLU A 50 -6.00 4.14 11.07
C GLU A 50 -7.22 4.46 10.18
N ALA A 51 -7.25 3.92 8.96
CA ALA A 51 -8.38 4.02 8.04
C ALA A 51 -9.54 3.05 8.38
N GLY A 52 -9.38 2.18 9.39
CA GLY A 52 -10.39 1.19 9.78
C GLY A 52 -10.52 0.02 8.80
N VAL A 53 -9.50 -0.22 7.98
CA VAL A 53 -9.44 -1.36 7.06
C VAL A 53 -8.90 -2.57 7.83
N GLU A 54 -9.63 -3.68 7.78
CA GLU A 54 -9.14 -4.96 8.32
C GLU A 54 -8.02 -5.52 7.45
N LEU A 55 -6.91 -5.90 8.08
CA LEU A 55 -5.76 -6.48 7.37
C LEU A 55 -6.08 -7.91 6.94
N GLN A 56 -6.00 -8.16 5.64
CA GLN A 56 -5.96 -9.51 5.08
C GLN A 56 -4.55 -10.06 5.31
N LEU A 57 -4.46 -11.11 6.12
CA LEU A 57 -3.19 -11.75 6.48
C LEU A 57 -2.95 -12.97 5.60
N GLY A 58 -1.87 -12.88 4.80
CA GLY A 58 -1.42 -13.93 3.89
C GLY A 58 -2.21 -13.96 2.57
N PRO A 59 -1.64 -14.62 1.54
CA PRO A 59 -2.25 -14.69 0.24
C PRO A 59 -3.56 -15.48 0.27
N GLN A 60 -4.59 -14.94 -0.37
CA GLN A 60 -5.92 -15.55 -0.48
C GLN A 60 -6.02 -16.49 -1.70
N SER A 61 -5.05 -16.43 -2.62
CA SER A 61 -4.94 -17.29 -3.79
C SER A 61 -3.49 -17.72 -4.06
N MET A 62 -3.32 -18.71 -4.95
CA MET A 62 -1.99 -19.09 -5.42
C MET A 62 -1.33 -18.00 -6.27
N ASP A 63 -2.12 -17.27 -7.07
CA ASP A 63 -1.60 -16.17 -7.89
C ASP A 63 -1.03 -15.04 -7.00
N GLU A 64 -1.71 -14.70 -5.90
CA GLU A 64 -1.22 -13.71 -4.94
C GLU A 64 0.04 -14.17 -4.20
N LEU A 65 0.14 -15.48 -3.91
CA LEU A 65 1.34 -16.06 -3.34
C LEU A 65 2.53 -15.97 -4.30
N GLU A 66 2.32 -16.23 -5.59
CA GLU A 66 3.36 -16.10 -6.62
C GLU A 66 3.86 -14.66 -6.72
N ASP A 67 2.96 -13.67 -6.74
CA ASP A 67 3.31 -12.24 -6.72
C ASP A 67 4.15 -11.86 -5.47
N GLU A 68 3.80 -12.38 -4.29
CA GLU A 68 4.57 -12.15 -3.06
C GLU A 68 5.97 -12.77 -3.12
N VAL A 69 6.09 -13.97 -3.69
CA VAL A 69 7.38 -14.65 -3.87
C VAL A 69 8.26 -13.89 -4.85
N ASP A 70 7.71 -13.42 -5.98
CA ASP A 70 8.45 -12.65 -6.97
C ASP A 70 9.03 -11.37 -6.35
N VAL A 71 8.23 -10.61 -5.59
CA VAL A 71 8.71 -9.42 -4.87
C VAL A 71 9.81 -9.77 -3.86
N ALA A 72 9.69 -10.90 -3.15
CA ALA A 72 10.68 -11.31 -2.15
C ALA A 72 11.99 -11.82 -2.77
N LEU A 73 11.92 -12.35 -3.99
CA LEU A 73 13.07 -12.88 -4.74
C LEU A 73 13.72 -11.84 -5.66
N ASP A 74 13.07 -10.69 -5.89
CA ASP A 74 13.61 -9.54 -6.63
C ASP A 74 14.73 -8.83 -5.84
N ILE A 75 15.82 -9.55 -5.64
CA ILE A 75 17.04 -9.08 -4.99
C ILE A 75 17.99 -8.60 -6.09
N GLU A 76 18.02 -7.28 -6.35
CA GLU A 76 19.15 -6.59 -7.01
C GLU A 76 20.30 -6.29 -6.04
#